data_AF-A0A7K4KZA3-F1
#
_entry.id   AF-A0A7K4KZA3-F1
#
_cell.length_a   1.000
_cell.length_b   1.000
_cell.length_c   1.000
_cell.angle_alpha   90.00
_cell.angle_beta   90.00
_cell.angle_gamma   90.00
#
_symmetry.space_group_name_H-M   'P 1'
#
loop_
_entity.id
_entity.type
_entity.pdbx_description
1 polymer ?
#
loop_
_entity_poly.entity_id
_entity_poly.type
_entity_poly.pdbx_seq_one_letter_code
_entity_poly.pdbx_strand_id
1 'polypeptide(L)'
;ERRFEDTFALASKGFAPAQQRFAQAALSNLLGGIGYFHGRSVLQSEHTEEPVLSAEGSLFTAVPSRSFFPRGFLWDEGFHQLLVARWD
;
A
#
# COMPACT_ATOMS: atom_id res chain seq x y z
N GLU A 1 -6.91 -10.49 15.41
CA GLU A 1 -6.02 -11.56 15.91
C GLU A 1 -6.33 -12.91 15.27
N ARG A 2 -7.52 -13.50 15.48
CA ARG A 2 -7.89 -14.80 14.87
C ARG A 2 -7.66 -14.88 13.35
N ARG A 3 -8.25 -13.97 12.57
CA ARG A 3 -8.04 -13.89 11.11
C ARG A 3 -6.55 -13.80 10.73
N PHE A 4 -5.72 -13.07 11.49
CA PHE A 4 -4.28 -12.94 11.21
C PHE A 4 -3.55 -14.28 11.37
N GLU A 5 -3.84 -15.01 12.44
CA GLU A 5 -3.27 -16.35 12.61
C GLU A 5 -3.83 -17.34 11.58
N ASP A 6 -5.12 -17.29 11.26
CA ASP A 6 -5.70 -18.16 10.22
C ASP A 6 -5.07 -17.92 8.84
N THR A 7 -4.71 -16.67 8.52
CA THR A 7 -4.08 -16.30 7.25
C THR A 7 -2.59 -16.64 7.20
N PHE A 8 -1.81 -16.27 8.23
CA PHE A 8 -0.34 -16.32 8.20
C PHE A 8 0.26 -17.49 8.98
N ALA A 9 -0.49 -18.09 9.90
CA ALA A 9 -0.13 -19.27 10.68
C ALA A 9 1.26 -19.13 11.34
N LEU A 10 1.55 -17.98 11.95
CA LEU A 10 2.89 -17.68 12.46
C LEU A 10 3.16 -18.44 13.77
N ALA A 11 2.14 -18.64 14.61
CA ALA A 11 2.31 -19.44 15.81
C ALA A 11 2.60 -20.91 15.46
N SER A 12 1.88 -21.48 14.48
CA SER A 12 2.14 -22.86 14.05
C SER A 12 3.50 -23.05 13.36
N LYS A 13 4.04 -21.98 12.77
CA LYS A 13 5.41 -21.95 12.20
C LYS A 13 6.51 -21.77 13.25
N GLY A 14 6.16 -21.64 14.53
CA GLY A 14 7.12 -21.54 15.64
C GLY A 14 7.69 -20.13 15.87
N PHE A 15 7.09 -19.08 15.31
CA PHE A 15 7.53 -17.70 15.57
C PHE A 15 7.18 -17.27 17.00
N ALA A 16 8.09 -16.55 17.65
CA ALA A 16 7.88 -16.07 19.02
C ALA A 16 6.75 -15.01 19.08
N PRO A 17 6.06 -14.85 20.22
CA PRO A 17 4.97 -13.87 20.35
C PRO A 17 5.37 -12.43 19.99
N ALA A 18 6.62 -12.03 20.23
CA ALA A 18 7.11 -10.72 19.84
C ALA A 18 7.19 -10.54 18.30
N GLN A 19 7.59 -11.58 17.58
CA GLN A 19 7.66 -11.58 16.10
C GLN A 19 6.25 -11.58 15.49
N GLN A 20 5.31 -12.31 16.09
CA GLN A 20 3.91 -12.29 15.67
C GLN A 20 3.30 -10.89 15.82
N ARG A 21 3.51 -10.22 16.97
CA ARG A 21 3.06 -8.84 17.20
C ARG A 21 3.71 -7.86 16.22
N PHE A 22 5.00 -8.01 15.96
CA PHE A 22 5.70 -7.21 14.95
C PHE A 22 5.08 -7.37 13.56
N ALA A 23 4.85 -8.61 13.11
CA ALA A 23 4.25 -8.89 11.81
C ALA A 23 2.82 -8.32 11.71
N GLN A 24 2.02 -8.44 12.77
CA GLN A 24 0.70 -7.85 12.84
C GLN A 24 0.76 -6.32 12.74
N ALA A 25 1.68 -5.67 13.45
CA ALA A 25 1.89 -4.23 13.36
C ALA A 25 2.37 -3.79 11.97
N ALA A 26 3.24 -4.56 11.32
CA ALA A 26 3.71 -4.26 9.97
C ALA A 26 2.57 -4.30 8.95
N LEU A 27 1.76 -5.36 8.95
CA LEU A 27 0.58 -5.46 8.07
C LEU A 27 -0.44 -4.36 8.40
N SER A 28 -0.69 -4.09 9.68
CA SER A 28 -1.66 -3.06 10.10
C SER A 28 -1.24 -1.67 9.64
N ASN A 29 0.05 -1.34 9.68
CA ASN A 29 0.57 -0.07 9.17
C ASN A 29 0.48 0.02 7.65
N LEU A 30 0.74 -1.07 6.91
CA LEU A 30 0.54 -1.11 5.46
C LEU A 30 -0.92 -0.85 5.10
N LEU A 31 -1.85 -1.57 5.72
CA LEU A 31 -3.29 -1.42 5.48
C LEU A 31 -3.78 -0.02 5.87
N GLY A 32 -3.29 0.52 7.00
CA GLY A 32 -3.57 1.88 7.44
C GLY A 32 -2.92 2.97 6.55
N GLY A 33 -2.05 2.59 5.62
CA GLY A 33 -1.51 3.45 4.58
C GLY A 33 -2.36 3.50 3.31
N ILE A 34 -3.39 2.66 3.18
CA ILE A 34 -4.28 2.68 2.02
C ILE A 34 -5.13 3.95 2.06
N GLY A 35 -5.12 4.70 0.95
CA GLY A 35 -5.84 5.95 0.81
C GLY A 35 -6.65 6.04 -0.48
N TYR A 36 -7.68 6.87 -0.46
CA TYR A 36 -8.43 7.30 -1.64
C TYR A 36 -7.99 8.71 -2.04
N PHE A 37 -7.57 8.86 -3.28
CA PHE A 37 -7.08 10.10 -3.87
C PHE A 37 -7.95 10.46 -5.07
N HIS A 38 -8.24 11.75 -5.26
CA HIS A 38 -9.04 12.24 -6.38
C HIS A 38 -8.48 13.57 -6.86
N GLY A 39 -8.38 13.74 -8.18
CA GLY A 39 -7.98 14.99 -8.80
C GLY A 39 -7.30 14.79 -10.14
N ARG A 40 -6.45 15.75 -10.50
CA ARG A 40 -5.73 15.77 -11.79
C ARG A 40 -4.23 15.70 -11.54
N SER A 41 -3.53 14.96 -12.39
CA SER A 41 -2.06 14.91 -12.38
C SER A 41 -1.50 15.92 -13.38
N VAL A 42 -0.30 16.42 -13.11
CA VAL A 42 0.48 17.19 -14.08
C VAL A 42 1.25 16.20 -14.94
N LEU A 43 1.07 16.27 -16.26
CA LEU A 43 1.69 15.40 -17.24
C LEU A 43 2.54 16.21 -18.21
N GLN A 44 3.72 15.69 -18.52
CA GLN A 44 4.60 16.17 -19.57
C GLN A 44 4.92 14.99 -20.49
N SER A 45 4.77 15.18 -21.79
CA SER A 45 5.10 14.18 -22.82
C SER A 45 5.90 14.82 -23.95
N GLU A 46 6.39 14.00 -24.87
CA GLU A 46 7.01 14.44 -26.13
C GLU A 46 6.03 15.19 -27.05
N HIS A 47 4.72 15.11 -26.79
CA HIS A 47 3.68 15.74 -27.61
C HIS A 47 3.14 17.05 -27.02
N THR A 48 3.67 17.51 -25.88
CA THR A 48 3.19 18.70 -25.17
C THR A 48 4.35 19.68 -24.98
N GLU A 49 4.20 20.93 -25.41
CA GLU A 49 5.24 21.95 -25.19
C GLU A 49 5.38 22.33 -23.70
N GLU A 50 4.26 22.42 -22.99
CA GLU A 50 4.20 22.77 -21.56
C GLU A 50 3.44 21.69 -20.76
N PRO A 51 3.65 21.58 -19.43
CA PRO A 51 2.95 20.61 -18.60
C PRO A 51 1.44 20.83 -18.61
N VAL A 52 0.69 19.77 -18.89
CA VAL A 52 -0.78 19.80 -18.97
C VAL A 52 -1.41 18.99 -17.83
N LEU A 53 -2.63 19.36 -17.45
CA LEU A 53 -3.40 18.60 -16.48
C LEU A 53 -4.09 17.40 -17.14
N SER A 54 -3.95 16.22 -16.56
CA SER A 54 -4.66 15.01 -16.97
C SER A 54 -6.18 15.17 -16.91
N ALA A 55 -6.91 14.20 -17.45
CA ALA A 55 -8.31 14.01 -17.04
C ALA A 55 -8.38 13.80 -15.52
N GLU A 56 -9.50 14.19 -14.92
CA GLU A 56 -9.76 13.92 -13.51
C GLU A 56 -9.91 12.41 -13.29
N GLY A 57 -9.35 11.92 -12.18
CA GLY A 57 -9.36 10.50 -11.86
C GLY A 57 -9.26 10.24 -10.37
N SER A 58 -9.63 9.02 -10.00
CA SER A 58 -9.52 8.49 -8.64
C SER A 58 -8.47 7.39 -8.57
N LEU A 59 -7.79 7.29 -7.43
CA LEU A 59 -6.87 6.21 -7.13
C LEU A 59 -7.10 5.72 -5.69
N PHE A 60 -7.29 4.40 -5.54
CA PHE A 60 -7.30 3.72 -4.25
C PHE A 60 -6.07 2.81 -4.17
N THR A 61 -5.12 3.14 -3.29
CA THR A 61 -3.77 2.54 -3.30
C THR A 61 -3.13 2.60 -1.92
N ALA A 62 -2.24 1.67 -1.61
CA ALA A 62 -1.32 1.82 -0.48
C ALA A 62 -0.25 2.89 -0.79
N VAL A 63 0.31 3.48 0.27
CA VAL A 63 1.40 4.46 0.16
C VAL A 63 2.67 3.94 0.84
N PRO A 64 3.87 4.19 0.29
CA PRO A 64 5.12 3.69 0.90
C PRO A 64 5.39 4.27 2.29
N SER A 65 4.99 5.52 2.52
CA SER A 65 5.12 6.19 3.81
C SER A 65 4.10 7.29 3.97
N ARG A 66 3.29 7.24 5.04
CA ARG A 66 2.31 8.29 5.36
C ARG A 66 2.95 9.66 5.59
N SER A 67 4.19 9.71 6.08
CA SER A 67 4.87 10.96 6.42
C SER A 67 5.69 11.55 5.27
N PHE A 68 6.32 10.71 4.47
CA PHE A 68 7.26 11.15 3.42
C PHE A 68 6.71 11.00 2.00
N PHE A 69 5.86 9.99 1.77
CA PHE A 69 5.35 9.63 0.46
C PHE A 69 3.85 9.28 0.50
N PRO A 70 2.96 10.22 0.89
CA PRO A 70 1.52 9.95 1.05
C PRO A 70 0.79 9.93 -0.30
N ARG A 71 1.25 9.13 -1.26
CA ARG A 71 0.69 9.00 -2.62
C ARG A 71 1.05 7.64 -3.22
N GLY A 72 0.33 7.22 -4.26
CA GLY A 72 0.61 5.99 -4.97
C GLY A 72 1.93 6.02 -5.72
N PHE A 73 2.67 4.91 -5.68
CA PHE A 73 3.86 4.68 -6.49
C PHE A 73 3.67 3.37 -7.25
N LEU A 74 3.80 3.42 -8.58
CA LEU A 74 3.41 2.32 -9.46
C LEU A 74 4.14 1.01 -9.13
N TRP A 75 5.45 1.08 -8.88
CA TRP A 75 6.26 -0.11 -8.64
C TRP A 75 6.13 -0.61 -7.19
N ASP A 76 6.09 0.30 -6.20
CA ASP A 76 5.86 -0.05 -4.80
C ASP A 76 4.52 -0.76 -4.59
N GLU A 77 3.47 -0.34 -5.31
CA GLU A 77 2.14 -0.95 -5.19
C GLU A 77 2.16 -2.45 -5.52
N GLY A 78 3.00 -2.89 -6.47
CA GLY A 78 3.20 -4.31 -6.74
C GLY A 78 3.68 -5.09 -5.51
N PHE A 79 4.61 -4.51 -4.74
CA PHE A 79 5.11 -5.11 -3.49
C PHE A 79 4.07 -5.04 -2.36
N HIS A 80 3.32 -3.94 -2.24
CA HIS A 80 2.23 -3.85 -1.27
C HIS A 80 1.19 -4.95 -1.49
N GLN A 81 0.80 -5.17 -2.74
CA GLN A 81 -0.24 -6.14 -3.10
C GLN A 81 0.17 -7.59 -2.82
N LEU A 82 1.46 -7.93 -2.76
CA LEU A 82 1.91 -9.25 -2.33
C LEU A 82 1.47 -9.59 -0.90
N LEU A 83 1.34 -8.58 -0.02
CA LEU A 83 0.85 -8.75 1.34
C LEU A 83 -0.66 -8.57 1.44
N VAL A 84 -1.21 -7.57 0.73
CA VAL A 84 -2.67 -7.33 0.73
C VAL A 84 -3.41 -8.53 0.18
N ALA A 85 -3.01 -9.07 -0.98
CA ALA A 85 -3.67 -10.23 -1.60
C ALA A 85 -3.55 -11.53 -0.80
N ARG A 86 -2.67 -11.59 0.21
CA ARG A 86 -2.63 -12.70 1.17
C ARG A 86 -3.62 -12.49 2.30
N TRP A 87 -3.88 -11.25 2.66
CA TRP A 87 -4.79 -10.87 3.73
C TRP A 87 -6.25 -10.84 3.28
N ASP A 88 -6.54 -10.22 2.13
CA ASP A 88 -7.86 -10.01 1.54
C ASP A 88 -7.83 -10.35 0.04
#